data_AF-A0A938WNX0-F1
#
_entry.id   AF-A0A938WNX0-F1
#
_cell.length_a   1.000
_cell.length_b   1.000
_cell.length_c   1.000
_cell.angle_alpha   90.00
_cell.angle_beta   90.00
_cell.angle_gamma   90.00
#
_symmetry.space_group_name_H-M   'P 1'
#
loop_
_entity.id
_entity.type
_entity.pdbx_description
1 polymer ?
#
loop_
_entity_poly.entity_id
_entity_poly.type
_entity_poly.pdbx_seq_one_letter_code
_entity_poly.pdbx_strand_id
1 'polypeptide(L)'
;MNKATLIANLLIAALPAMSCAGSADGRQKETESMYKYTIVSEDAPHEGTWLAWPHRHTYGTAYRDSIEPVWVAMAAALSGGEPYRVVQMPLTRKNVRGLGYKGSYLNFYVGNTVVLKPAYGDANDSVAVRMLTELYPGRRVVPIDVTKLYKHGGMLHCVTRQQPAARQ
;
A
#
# COMPACT_ATOMS: atom_id res chain seq x y z
N MET A 1 -59.85 -47.49 0.03
CA MET A 1 -60.67 -46.96 1.15
C MET A 1 -60.29 -45.50 1.34
N ASN A 2 -61.28 -44.60 1.22
CA ASN A 2 -61.18 -43.15 1.03
C ASN A 2 -60.93 -42.34 2.31
N LYS A 3 -60.43 -41.10 2.12
CA LYS A 3 -60.98 -39.77 2.51
C LYS A 3 -59.80 -38.81 2.77
N ALA A 4 -59.70 -37.55 2.33
CA ALA A 4 -60.50 -36.63 1.53
C ALA A 4 -59.54 -35.46 1.13
N THR A 5 -59.41 -35.09 -0.14
CA THR A 5 -59.99 -33.88 -0.78
C THR A 5 -59.44 -32.53 -0.30
N LEU A 6 -58.68 -31.84 -1.16
CA LEU A 6 -58.96 -30.44 -1.51
C LEU A 6 -58.51 -30.16 -2.96
N ILE A 7 -59.43 -29.62 -3.76
CA ILE A 7 -59.34 -29.28 -5.19
C ILE A 7 -59.39 -27.75 -5.30
N ALA A 8 -58.59 -27.16 -6.19
CA ALA A 8 -58.94 -26.01 -7.07
C ALA A 8 -57.68 -25.61 -7.90
N ASN A 9 -57.64 -25.88 -9.21
CA ASN A 9 -58.03 -24.97 -10.32
C ASN A 9 -57.04 -23.79 -10.49
N LEU A 10 -56.51 -23.41 -11.66
CA LEU A 10 -56.78 -23.73 -13.07
C LEU A 10 -55.67 -23.07 -13.94
N LEU A 11 -55.49 -23.60 -15.15
CA LEU A 11 -55.09 -22.93 -16.41
C LEU A 11 -53.63 -22.57 -16.77
N ILE A 12 -53.25 -23.24 -17.86
CA ILE A 12 -52.23 -22.99 -18.88
C ILE A 12 -52.44 -21.63 -19.57
N ALA A 13 -51.37 -20.85 -19.78
CA ALA A 13 -51.20 -19.92 -20.91
C ALA A 13 -49.70 -19.54 -21.04
N ALA A 14 -49.02 -20.03 -22.08
CA ALA A 14 -48.56 -19.26 -23.24
C ALA A 14 -47.41 -18.25 -22.96
N LEU A 15 -46.19 -18.65 -23.33
CA LEU A 15 -45.04 -17.78 -23.52
C LEU A 15 -45.24 -16.88 -24.77
N PRO A 16 -44.83 -15.61 -24.73
CA PRO A 16 -44.45 -14.89 -25.93
C PRO A 16 -42.92 -14.73 -26.01
N ALA A 17 -42.36 -15.08 -27.17
CA ALA A 17 -41.06 -14.61 -27.63
C ALA A 17 -41.25 -13.34 -28.47
N MET A 18 -40.28 -12.41 -28.38
CA MET A 18 -40.04 -11.13 -29.12
C MET A 18 -39.94 -9.94 -28.15
N SER A 19 -39.09 -8.92 -28.31
CA SER A 19 -38.07 -8.56 -29.30
C SER A 19 -37.30 -7.32 -28.77
N CYS A 20 -36.03 -7.20 -29.17
CA CYS A 20 -35.18 -6.02 -29.37
C CYS A 20 -35.12 -4.81 -28.39
N ALA A 21 -33.86 -4.48 -28.10
CA ALA A 21 -33.27 -3.14 -27.96
C ALA A 21 -33.69 -2.28 -26.75
N GLY A 22 -32.73 -2.04 -25.86
CA GLY A 22 -32.88 -1.10 -24.75
C GLY A 22 -31.59 -0.87 -23.98
N SER A 23 -30.81 0.08 -24.48
CA SER A 23 -29.84 0.92 -23.77
C SER A 23 -28.68 0.25 -23.02
N ALA A 24 -27.52 0.32 -23.65
CA ALA A 24 -26.24 0.46 -22.97
C ALA A 24 -26.24 1.81 -22.22
N ASP A 25 -26.63 1.81 -20.95
CA ASP A 25 -26.32 2.91 -20.05
C ASP A 25 -26.47 2.46 -18.59
N GLY A 26 -25.55 2.87 -17.73
CA GLY A 26 -25.79 2.85 -16.28
C GLY A 26 -24.96 1.91 -15.40
N ARG A 27 -23.88 1.29 -15.89
CA ARG A 27 -22.92 0.59 -15.01
C ARG A 27 -21.52 1.19 -15.04
N GLN A 28 -21.43 2.51 -14.94
CA GLN A 28 -20.26 3.21 -14.42
C GLN A 28 -20.74 4.16 -13.32
N LYS A 29 -21.23 3.60 -12.21
CA LYS A 29 -21.33 4.35 -10.96
C LYS A 29 -19.97 4.31 -10.28
N GLU A 30 -19.30 5.46 -10.35
CA GLU A 30 -18.29 5.98 -9.44
C GLU A 30 -17.91 5.00 -8.31
N THR A 31 -16.80 4.28 -8.50
CA THR A 31 -16.00 3.85 -7.36
C THR A 31 -15.35 5.10 -6.79
N GLU A 32 -15.98 5.75 -5.81
CA GLU A 32 -15.22 6.57 -4.87
C GLU A 32 -14.03 5.72 -4.43
N SER A 33 -12.81 6.22 -4.71
CA SER A 33 -11.59 5.45 -4.55
C SER A 33 -11.51 4.92 -3.13
N MET A 34 -11.60 3.59 -2.97
CA MET A 34 -11.39 2.87 -1.70
C MET A 34 -10.06 3.26 -1.02
N TYR A 35 -9.13 3.83 -1.78
CA TYR A 35 -7.82 4.25 -1.32
C TYR A 35 -7.77 5.76 -1.10
N LYS A 36 -7.26 6.17 0.06
CA LYS A 36 -6.99 7.58 0.39
C LYS A 36 -5.98 8.23 -0.57
N TYR A 37 -5.04 7.44 -1.08
CA TYR A 37 -3.95 7.91 -1.94
C TYR A 37 -3.83 7.02 -3.18
N THR A 38 -3.60 7.63 -4.35
CA THR A 38 -3.25 6.95 -5.60
C THR A 38 -1.76 7.03 -5.84
N ILE A 39 -1.20 6.02 -6.51
CA ILE A 39 0.17 6.11 -7.03
C ILE A 39 0.07 6.87 -8.34
N VAL A 40 0.77 7.99 -8.43
CA VAL A 40 0.80 8.85 -9.60
C VAL A 40 2.13 8.72 -10.32
N SER A 41 2.19 9.16 -11.57
CA SER A 41 3.45 9.30 -12.31
C SER A 41 4.28 10.43 -11.70
N GLU A 42 5.59 10.39 -11.93
CA GLU A 42 6.54 11.35 -11.35
C GLU A 42 6.33 12.81 -11.83
N ASP A 43 5.58 13.02 -12.92
CA ASP A 43 5.19 14.34 -13.44
C ASP A 43 3.85 14.86 -12.89
N ALA A 44 3.13 14.07 -12.11
CA ALA A 44 1.84 14.45 -11.55
C ALA A 44 2.00 15.26 -10.25
N PRO A 45 1.03 16.13 -9.90
CA PRO A 45 1.06 16.85 -8.64
C PRO A 45 1.07 15.89 -7.44
N HIS A 46 1.98 16.12 -6.51
CA HIS A 46 1.99 15.45 -5.22
C HIS A 46 1.32 16.34 -4.16
N GLU A 47 0.61 15.73 -3.21
CA GLU A 47 0.22 16.43 -1.98
C GLU A 47 1.47 16.79 -1.15
N GLY A 48 2.54 15.99 -1.26
CA GLY A 48 3.85 16.25 -0.67
C GLY A 48 4.73 15.01 -0.60
N THR A 49 6.00 15.21 -0.25
CA THR A 49 7.00 14.14 -0.17
C THR A 49 7.23 13.66 1.27
N TRP A 50 7.34 12.35 1.47
CA TRP A 50 7.75 11.80 2.77
C TRP A 50 9.26 11.67 2.88
N LEU A 51 9.77 12.33 3.91
CA LEU A 51 11.15 12.24 4.36
C LEU A 51 11.23 11.20 5.48
N ALA A 52 11.54 9.95 5.12
CA ALA A 52 11.45 8.84 6.05
C ALA A 52 12.82 8.48 6.66
N TRP A 53 12.91 8.43 8.00
CA TRP A 53 14.17 8.16 8.69
C TRP A 53 14.01 7.24 9.91
N PRO A 54 14.98 6.33 10.18
CA PRO A 54 15.09 5.64 11.46
C PRO A 54 15.29 6.58 12.65
N HIS A 55 14.48 6.39 13.68
CA HIS A 55 14.37 7.25 14.85
C HIS A 55 15.72 7.65 15.50
N ARG A 56 15.83 8.88 16.05
CA ARG A 56 17.02 9.41 16.78
C ARG A 56 17.59 8.46 17.84
N HIS A 57 16.72 7.69 18.50
CA HIS A 57 17.10 6.77 19.57
C HIS A 57 17.87 5.54 19.07
N THR A 58 17.93 5.35 17.74
CA THR A 58 18.52 4.16 17.13
C THR A 58 20.03 4.28 16.95
N TYR A 59 20.52 5.49 16.69
CA TYR A 59 21.92 5.74 16.35
C TYR A 59 22.61 6.79 17.23
N GLY A 60 21.88 7.38 18.18
CA GLY A 60 22.41 8.40 19.09
C GLY A 60 22.47 9.78 18.46
N THR A 61 22.85 10.76 19.29
CA THR A 61 22.91 12.18 18.90
C THR A 61 24.04 12.47 17.93
N ALA A 62 25.23 11.91 18.14
CA ALA A 62 26.37 12.14 17.26
C ALA A 62 26.09 11.75 15.81
N TYR A 63 25.50 10.58 15.58
CA TYR A 63 25.14 10.17 14.22
C TYR A 63 24.03 11.04 13.64
N ARG A 64 22.98 11.36 14.43
CA ARG A 64 21.93 12.31 14.02
C ARG A 64 22.56 13.62 13.55
N ASP A 65 23.48 14.19 14.33
CA ASP A 65 24.08 15.49 14.01
C ASP A 65 24.92 15.41 12.73
N SER A 66 25.57 14.27 12.49
CA SER A 66 26.34 14.06 11.26
C SER A 66 25.50 14.01 9.98
N ILE A 67 24.23 13.59 10.07
CA ILE A 67 23.33 13.47 8.90
C ILE A 67 22.32 14.62 8.80
N GLU A 68 22.09 15.37 9.88
CA GLU A 68 21.09 16.44 9.92
C GLU A 68 21.28 17.47 8.78
N PRO A 69 22.53 17.88 8.42
CA PRO A 69 22.73 18.75 7.27
C PRO A 69 22.19 18.19 5.95
N VAL A 70 22.24 16.88 5.75
CA VAL A 70 21.67 16.21 4.56
C VAL A 70 20.16 16.37 4.54
N TRP A 71 19.49 16.18 5.68
CA TRP A 71 18.04 16.35 5.80
C TRP A 71 17.61 17.79 5.59
N VAL A 72 18.36 18.75 6.15
CA VAL A 72 18.11 20.18 5.94
C VAL A 72 18.23 20.53 4.46
N ALA A 73 19.25 20.01 3.77
CA ALA A 73 19.42 20.22 2.33
C ALA A 73 18.26 19.63 1.52
N MET A 74 17.81 18.41 1.83
CA MET A 74 16.66 17.78 1.17
C MET A 74 15.37 18.57 1.40
N ALA A 75 15.10 18.94 2.66
CA ALA A 75 13.92 19.71 3.04
C ALA A 75 13.89 21.08 2.34
N ALA A 76 15.02 21.78 2.30
CA ALA A 76 15.15 23.06 1.61
C ALA A 76 14.84 22.91 0.10
N ALA A 77 15.42 21.89 -0.55
CA ALA A 77 15.20 21.64 -1.97
C ALA A 77 13.72 21.30 -2.30
N LEU A 78 13.05 20.52 -1.44
CA LEU A 78 11.64 20.17 -1.63
C LEU A 78 10.71 21.36 -1.36
N SER A 79 10.99 22.14 -0.33
CA SER A 79 10.09 23.20 0.18
C SER A 79 9.74 24.29 -0.83
N GLY A 80 10.52 24.45 -1.90
CA GLY A 80 10.22 25.36 -2.99
C GLY A 80 9.17 24.85 -3.99
N GLY A 81 8.90 23.54 -4.02
CA GLY A 81 7.99 22.90 -4.98
C GLY A 81 6.81 22.14 -4.37
N GLU A 82 7.01 21.51 -3.22
CA GLU A 82 5.97 20.74 -2.52
C GLU A 82 6.21 20.71 -1.00
N PRO A 83 5.16 20.57 -0.17
CA PRO A 83 5.36 20.34 1.24
C PRO A 83 5.98 18.96 1.46
N TYR A 84 6.67 18.78 2.59
CA TYR A 84 7.21 17.49 2.98
C TYR A 84 6.78 17.11 4.40
N ARG A 85 6.77 15.81 4.67
CA ARG A 85 6.49 15.27 6.01
C ARG A 85 7.57 14.30 6.45
N VAL A 86 8.07 14.48 7.67
CA VAL A 86 9.01 13.52 8.26
C VAL A 86 8.25 12.33 8.83
N VAL A 87 8.59 11.12 8.37
CA VAL A 87 7.99 9.86 8.87
C VAL A 87 9.06 9.04 9.57
N GLN A 88 8.89 8.84 10.87
CA GLN A 88 9.85 8.09 11.68
C GLN A 88 9.43 6.62 11.78
N MET A 89 10.19 5.73 11.15
CA MET A 89 9.95 4.28 11.23
C MET A 89 11.05 3.61 12.08
N PRO A 90 10.75 2.61 12.92
CA PRO A 90 11.81 1.96 13.68
C PRO A 90 12.74 1.17 12.75
N LEU A 91 13.91 0.78 13.27
CA LEU A 91 14.67 -0.34 12.71
C LEU A 91 14.25 -1.64 13.38
N THR A 92 14.82 -2.77 12.94
CA THR A 92 14.79 -4.00 13.74
C THR A 92 15.34 -3.76 15.15
N ARG A 93 14.75 -4.42 16.15
CA ARG A 93 15.22 -4.37 17.53
C ARG A 93 16.60 -5.01 17.66
N LYS A 94 16.79 -6.15 17.01
CA LYS A 94 18.06 -6.88 16.95
C LYS A 94 18.76 -6.68 15.61
N ASN A 95 20.05 -6.98 15.54
CA ASN A 95 20.72 -7.10 14.25
C ASN A 95 20.06 -8.20 13.41
N VAL A 96 19.96 -7.97 12.11
CA VAL A 96 19.45 -8.95 11.16
C VAL A 96 20.36 -10.19 11.21
N ARG A 97 19.74 -11.36 11.25
CA ARG A 97 20.43 -12.64 11.39
C ARG A 97 21.50 -12.78 10.30
N GLY A 98 22.76 -12.91 10.74
CA GLY A 98 23.91 -13.14 9.85
C GLY A 98 24.52 -11.89 9.22
N LEU A 99 24.05 -10.67 9.54
CA LEU A 99 24.54 -9.43 8.93
C LEU A 99 25.31 -8.51 9.87
N GLY A 100 25.07 -8.59 11.19
CA GLY A 100 25.79 -7.77 12.17
C GLY A 100 25.32 -6.31 12.27
N TYR A 101 24.27 -5.92 11.54
CA TYR A 101 23.63 -4.61 11.61
C TYR A 101 22.10 -4.71 11.59
N LYS A 102 21.42 -3.64 11.99
CA LYS A 102 19.95 -3.56 12.03
C LYS A 102 19.33 -3.38 10.64
N GLY A 103 18.13 -3.91 10.45
CA GLY A 103 17.36 -3.84 9.21
C GLY A 103 16.42 -2.63 9.18
N SER A 104 16.26 -2.05 7.99
CA SER A 104 15.39 -0.90 7.75
C SER A 104 14.06 -1.33 7.12
N TYR A 105 12.95 -0.88 7.69
CA TYR A 105 11.63 -1.11 7.10
C TYR A 105 11.28 -0.15 5.96
N LEU A 106 12.09 0.90 5.72
CA LEU A 106 11.77 1.98 4.78
C LEU A 106 11.78 1.56 3.31
N ASN A 107 12.38 0.42 2.98
CA ASN A 107 12.49 -0.05 1.61
C ASN A 107 11.29 -0.93 1.22
N PHE A 108 10.09 -0.38 1.37
CA PHE A 108 8.83 -1.03 1.01
C PHE A 108 8.38 -0.63 -0.39
N TYR A 109 7.57 -1.48 -1.01
CA TYR A 109 6.94 -1.20 -2.30
C TYR A 109 5.44 -0.92 -2.09
N VAL A 110 4.93 0.12 -2.73
CA VAL A 110 3.49 0.44 -2.75
C VAL A 110 2.97 0.08 -4.13
N GLY A 111 1.99 -0.82 -4.18
CA GLY A 111 1.26 -1.18 -5.39
C GLY A 111 -0.18 -0.66 -5.34
N ASN A 112 -0.97 -1.00 -6.36
CA ASN A 112 -2.36 -0.55 -6.47
C ASN A 112 -3.20 -0.95 -5.24
N THR A 113 -3.06 -2.20 -4.78
CA THR A 113 -3.90 -2.76 -3.70
C THR A 113 -3.09 -3.26 -2.49
N VAL A 114 -1.76 -3.27 -2.59
CA VAL A 114 -0.86 -3.86 -1.59
C VAL A 114 0.28 -2.92 -1.23
N VAL A 115 0.82 -3.09 -0.02
CA VAL A 115 2.14 -2.57 0.36
C VAL A 115 3.02 -3.76 0.73
N LEU A 116 4.07 -4.03 -0.05
CA LEU A 116 5.04 -5.07 0.27
C LEU A 116 6.09 -4.47 1.21
N LYS A 117 6.20 -5.00 2.43
CA LYS A 117 7.11 -4.47 3.45
C LYS A 117 8.26 -5.45 3.75
N PRO A 118 9.47 -4.96 4.07
CA PRO A 118 10.56 -5.80 4.58
C PRO A 118 10.17 -6.52 5.88
N ALA A 119 10.44 -7.82 5.96
CA ALA A 119 10.32 -8.61 7.18
C ALA A 119 11.64 -9.28 7.53
N TYR A 120 11.92 -9.36 8.84
CA TYR A 120 13.19 -9.89 9.36
C TYR A 120 13.01 -10.96 10.44
N GLY A 121 11.77 -11.25 10.84
CA GLY A 121 11.49 -12.08 12.02
C GLY A 121 11.79 -11.34 13.33
N ASP A 122 11.64 -10.01 13.31
CA ASP A 122 11.95 -9.13 14.42
C ASP A 122 10.67 -8.58 15.09
N ALA A 123 10.75 -8.24 16.39
CA ALA A 123 9.61 -7.73 17.13
C ALA A 123 9.00 -6.44 16.53
N ASN A 124 9.80 -5.62 15.84
CA ASN A 124 9.32 -4.40 15.20
C ASN A 124 8.66 -4.67 13.82
N ASP A 125 8.61 -5.92 13.35
CA ASP A 125 7.86 -6.27 12.13
C ASP A 125 6.38 -5.90 12.26
N SER A 126 5.77 -6.13 13.42
CA SER A 126 4.37 -5.81 13.69
C SER A 126 4.13 -4.30 13.82
N VAL A 127 5.12 -3.57 14.35
CA VAL A 127 5.10 -2.10 14.43
C VAL A 127 5.11 -1.51 13.03
N ALA A 128 6.00 -1.99 12.16
CA ALA A 128 6.06 -1.57 10.76
C ALA A 128 4.75 -1.87 10.01
N VAL A 129 4.13 -3.04 10.23
CA VAL A 129 2.81 -3.34 9.65
C VAL A 129 1.77 -2.32 10.08
N ARG A 130 1.65 -2.05 11.39
CA ARG A 130 0.67 -1.09 11.91
C ARG A 130 0.85 0.30 11.29
N MET A 131 2.08 0.82 11.31
CA MET A 131 2.38 2.14 10.76
C MET A 131 2.08 2.23 9.26
N LEU A 132 2.45 1.21 8.48
CA LEU A 132 2.18 1.18 7.04
C LEU A 132 0.68 1.07 6.73
N THR A 133 -0.09 0.35 7.55
CA THR A 133 -1.55 0.28 7.41
C THR A 133 -2.20 1.64 7.66
N GLU A 134 -1.73 2.38 8.67
CA GLU A 134 -2.20 3.75 8.96
C GLU A 134 -1.83 4.74 7.83
N LEU A 135 -0.63 4.57 7.25
CA LEU A 135 -0.13 5.41 6.16
C LEU A 135 -0.84 5.14 4.82
N TYR A 136 -1.22 3.90 4.55
CA TYR A 136 -1.85 3.46 3.31
C TYR A 136 -3.19 2.78 3.55
N PRO A 137 -4.20 3.51 4.08
CA PRO A 137 -5.50 2.93 4.33
C PRO A 137 -6.12 2.39 3.03
N GLY A 138 -6.81 1.26 3.15
CA GLY A 138 -7.38 0.52 2.03
C GLY A 138 -6.43 -0.48 1.38
N ARG A 139 -5.10 -0.35 1.54
CA ARG A 139 -4.13 -1.32 1.00
C ARG A 139 -3.80 -2.41 2.00
N ARG A 140 -3.61 -3.64 1.50
CA ARG A 140 -3.16 -4.77 2.31
C ARG A 140 -1.63 -4.73 2.47
N VAL A 141 -1.16 -4.60 3.72
CA VAL A 141 0.27 -4.66 4.04
C VAL A 141 0.74 -6.12 4.09
N VAL A 142 1.71 -6.49 3.27
CA VAL A 142 2.22 -7.86 3.10
C VAL A 142 3.69 -7.93 3.53
N PRO A 143 4.04 -8.67 4.59
CA PRO A 143 5.42 -8.89 4.97
C PRO A 143 6.13 -9.83 3.98
N ILE A 144 7.33 -9.46 3.54
CA ILE A 144 8.22 -10.29 2.70
C ILE A 144 9.54 -10.49 3.45
N ASP A 145 9.96 -11.74 3.69
CA ASP A 145 11.28 -12.01 4.28
C ASP A 145 12.38 -11.55 3.32
N VAL A 146 13.08 -10.48 3.70
CA VAL A 146 14.17 -9.91 2.92
C VAL A 146 15.53 -10.21 3.53
N THR A 147 15.64 -11.07 4.54
CA THR A 147 16.90 -11.32 5.28
C THR A 147 18.05 -11.68 4.33
N LYS A 148 17.78 -12.50 3.31
CA LYS A 148 18.78 -12.87 2.29
C LYS A 148 19.02 -11.74 1.28
N LEU A 149 17.97 -11.04 0.88
CA LEU A 149 18.02 -9.95 -0.10
C LEU A 149 18.79 -8.73 0.46
N TYR A 150 18.61 -8.44 1.75
CA TYR A 150 19.21 -7.28 2.41
C TYR A 150 20.75 -7.35 2.46
N LYS A 151 21.33 -8.56 2.48
CA LYS A 151 22.77 -8.80 2.62
C LYS A 151 23.63 -8.07 1.58
N HIS A 152 23.18 -8.01 0.34
CA HIS A 152 23.97 -7.51 -0.78
C HIS A 152 23.44 -6.19 -1.36
N GLY A 153 22.52 -5.53 -0.64
CA GLY A 153 21.83 -4.33 -1.14
C GLY A 153 20.72 -4.65 -2.14
N GLY A 154 19.81 -3.69 -2.34
CA GLY A 154 18.65 -3.86 -3.22
C GLY A 154 17.48 -4.60 -2.56
N MET A 155 16.78 -3.93 -1.63
CA MET A 155 15.54 -4.47 -1.03
C MET A 155 14.33 -4.22 -1.95
N LEU A 156 13.11 -4.52 -1.46
CA LEU A 156 11.87 -4.51 -2.26
C LEU A 156 11.73 -3.28 -3.15
N HIS A 157 11.83 -2.08 -2.59
CA HIS A 157 11.71 -0.83 -3.35
C HIS A 157 12.78 -0.69 -4.44
N CYS A 158 14.03 -1.05 -4.11
CA CYS A 158 15.15 -0.90 -5.05
C CYS A 158 15.07 -1.86 -6.24
N VAL A 159 14.45 -3.03 -6.08
CA VAL A 159 14.34 -4.06 -7.13
C VAL A 159 13.00 -4.03 -7.87
N THR A 160 12.10 -3.14 -7.48
CA THR A 160 10.83 -2.90 -8.14
C THR A 160 10.82 -1.55 -8.83
N ARG A 161 10.19 -1.46 -10.00
CA ARG A 161 9.81 -0.20 -10.63
C ARG A 161 8.35 -0.31 -11.06
N GLN A 162 7.51 0.60 -10.60
CA GLN A 162 6.15 0.72 -11.09
C GLN A 162 6.15 1.32 -12.50
N GLN A 163 5.31 0.77 -13.37
CA GLN A 163 4.97 1.38 -14.65
C GLN A 163 3.51 1.84 -14.56
N PRO A 164 3.23 3.15 -14.71
CA PRO A 164 1.85 3.65 -14.74
C PRO A 164 1.04 2.99 -15.85
N ALA A 165 -0.26 2.86 -15.65
CA ALA A 165 -1.17 2.48 -16.73
C ALA A 165 -1.09 3.52 -17.86
N ALA A 166 -1.25 3.07 -19.10
CA ALA A 166 -1.31 3.98 -20.25
C ALA A 166 -2.46 4.98 -20.06
N ARG A 167 -2.24 6.24 -20.45
CA ARG A 167 -3.30 7.24 -20.52
C ARG A 167 -4.33 6.75 -21.56
N GLN A 168 -5.60 6.62 -21.14
CA GLN A 168 -6.71 6.33 -22.05
C GLN A 168 -7.20 7.63 -22.70
#